data_AF-A0A7S0BYV3-F1
#
_entry.id   AF-A0A7S0BYV3-F1
#
_cell.length_a   1.000
_cell.length_b   1.000
_cell.length_c   1.000
_cell.angle_alpha   90.00
_cell.angle_beta   90.00
_cell.angle_gamma   90.00
#
_symmetry.space_group_name_H-M   'P 1'
#
loop_
_entity.id
_entity.type
_entity.pdbx_description
1 polymer ?
#
loop_
_entity_poly.entity_id
_entity_poly.type
_entity_poly.pdbx_seq_one_letter_code
_entity_poly.pdbx_strand_id
1 'polypeptide(L)'
;KNYRGLQYKCVLEKISEIHAVQEAKDDEKIEVYTPKSCDLYFLVSCRKWKLVIAKLRKDVYEENSMSYQSTISGRVSDGNLEAFTWVRDDFLNRIYLPMHKACTLHPNLSVISSLIAVHPESVKSLDVIENMLPIHLACKYNASPDIIECLINVYPECVEIKNARGELPLHLACQCHNTMLNTFELLLKKFPESINHKTAQSLSPVETVLKGRNPEKGEIVALLRTAQEMLRDLHQRIELKNQMFENAAQKDTLHRLKMAIDA
;
A
#
# COMPACT_ATOMS: atom_id res chain seq x y z
N LYS A 1 -2.03 -33.41 30.14
CA LYS A 1 -2.01 -33.18 28.67
C LYS A 1 -3.45 -33.19 28.17
N ASN A 2 -4.06 -32.02 27.91
CA ASN A 2 -5.26 -31.79 27.05
C ASN A 2 -5.95 -30.45 27.37
N TYR A 3 -5.28 -29.33 27.14
CA TYR A 3 -5.89 -27.99 27.20
C TYR A 3 -5.66 -27.14 25.93
N ARG A 4 -5.26 -27.75 24.80
CA ARG A 4 -5.03 -27.04 23.52
C ARG A 4 -6.07 -27.30 22.43
N GLY A 5 -7.04 -28.19 22.64
CA GLY A 5 -8.06 -28.55 21.64
C GLY A 5 -9.35 -27.69 21.67
N LEU A 6 -9.66 -27.06 22.80
CA LEU A 6 -10.94 -26.35 22.99
C LEU A 6 -10.91 -24.87 22.55
N GLN A 7 -9.74 -24.23 22.50
CA GLN A 7 -9.61 -22.85 21.99
C GLN A 7 -9.61 -22.75 20.46
N TYR A 8 -9.26 -23.82 19.74
CA TYR A 8 -9.27 -23.81 18.26
C TYR A 8 -10.68 -23.93 17.67
N LYS A 9 -11.59 -24.63 18.34
CA LYS A 9 -12.97 -24.83 17.84
C LYS A 9 -13.80 -23.54 17.91
N CYS A 10 -13.65 -22.76 18.99
CA CYS A 10 -14.33 -21.48 19.18
C CYS A 10 -13.80 -20.36 18.24
N VAL A 11 -12.56 -20.46 17.77
CA VAL A 11 -12.00 -19.54 16.76
C VAL A 11 -12.49 -19.89 15.36
N LEU A 12 -12.62 -21.18 15.02
CA LEU A 12 -13.14 -21.62 13.73
C LEU A 12 -14.64 -21.33 13.57
N GLU A 13 -15.43 -21.47 14.63
CA GLU A 13 -16.87 -21.11 14.64
C GLU A 13 -17.09 -19.60 14.45
N LYS A 14 -16.23 -18.76 15.05
CA LYS A 14 -16.24 -17.29 14.81
C LYS A 14 -15.75 -16.90 13.42
N ILE A 15 -14.83 -17.66 12.83
CA ILE A 15 -14.40 -17.45 11.43
C ILE A 15 -15.56 -17.75 10.48
N SER A 16 -16.32 -18.83 10.68
CA SER A 16 -17.52 -19.10 9.87
C SER A 16 -18.61 -18.04 9.98
N GLU A 17 -18.81 -17.43 11.16
CA GLU A 17 -19.75 -16.32 11.33
C GLU A 17 -19.27 -15.02 10.64
N ILE A 18 -17.96 -14.76 10.59
CA ILE A 18 -17.40 -13.61 9.87
C ILE A 18 -17.54 -13.80 8.35
N HIS A 19 -17.36 -15.03 7.86
CA HIS A 19 -17.56 -15.36 6.43
C HIS A 19 -19.02 -15.16 5.97
N ALA A 20 -20.01 -15.39 6.85
CA ALA A 20 -21.43 -15.22 6.52
C ALA A 20 -21.90 -13.74 6.45
N VAL A 21 -21.16 -12.80 7.06
CA VAL A 21 -21.55 -11.38 7.12
C VAL A 21 -21.04 -10.57 5.91
N GLN A 22 -20.09 -11.10 5.13
CA GLN A 22 -19.46 -10.38 4.00
C GLN A 22 -19.98 -10.79 2.61
N GLU A 23 -20.85 -11.80 2.50
CA GLU A 23 -21.48 -12.20 1.23
C GLU A 23 -22.60 -11.25 0.75
N ALA A 24 -22.86 -10.14 1.45
CA ALA A 24 -24.03 -9.29 1.20
C ALA A 24 -23.75 -7.96 0.48
N LYS A 25 -22.60 -7.77 -0.20
CA LYS A 25 -22.37 -6.59 -1.04
C LYS A 25 -21.74 -6.95 -2.39
N ASP A 26 -22.64 -7.06 -3.36
CA ASP A 26 -22.51 -6.88 -4.80
C ASP A 26 -21.58 -7.83 -5.58
N ASP A 27 -22.23 -8.56 -6.49
CA ASP A 27 -21.73 -9.58 -7.40
C ASP A 27 -20.67 -9.05 -8.40
N GLU A 28 -19.39 -9.21 -8.06
CA GLU A 28 -18.34 -9.58 -9.01
C GLU A 28 -17.66 -10.83 -8.47
N LYS A 29 -17.97 -11.99 -9.06
CA LYS A 29 -17.47 -13.28 -8.61
C LYS A 29 -15.98 -13.38 -8.98
N ILE A 30 -15.10 -12.93 -8.09
CA ILE A 30 -13.64 -13.07 -8.27
C ILE A 30 -13.30 -14.56 -8.37
N GLU A 31 -12.88 -15.02 -9.55
CA GLU A 31 -12.40 -16.39 -9.73
C GLU A 31 -11.02 -16.55 -9.07
N VAL A 32 -10.97 -17.32 -7.99
CA VAL A 32 -9.75 -17.53 -7.20
C VAL A 32 -9.04 -18.82 -7.62
N TYR A 33 -7.76 -18.71 -7.97
CA TYR A 33 -6.92 -19.81 -8.44
C TYR A 33 -5.92 -20.28 -7.36
N THR A 34 -5.35 -21.47 -7.52
CA THR A 34 -4.27 -21.98 -6.66
C THR A 34 -2.88 -21.54 -7.16
N PRO A 35 -1.84 -21.50 -6.32
CA PRO A 35 -0.49 -21.11 -6.76
C PRO A 35 0.08 -22.05 -7.82
N LYS A 36 -0.30 -23.33 -7.80
CA LYS A 36 0.11 -24.32 -8.79
C LYS A 36 -0.60 -24.16 -10.14
N SER A 37 -1.70 -23.41 -10.19
CA SER A 37 -2.47 -23.15 -11.41
C SER A 37 -2.12 -21.82 -12.09
N CYS A 38 -1.25 -20.99 -11.47
CA CYS A 38 -0.78 -19.73 -12.04
C CYS A 38 0.75 -19.69 -11.98
N ASP A 39 1.39 -19.89 -13.14
CA ASP A 39 2.84 -20.05 -13.24
C ASP A 39 3.59 -18.79 -12.82
N LEU A 40 3.11 -17.60 -13.22
CA LEU A 40 3.66 -16.31 -12.82
C LEU A 40 3.63 -16.15 -11.29
N TYR A 41 2.49 -16.45 -10.66
CA TYR A 41 2.37 -16.34 -9.20
C TYR A 41 3.31 -17.32 -8.49
N PHE A 42 3.48 -18.53 -9.01
CA PHE A 42 4.45 -19.49 -8.50
C PHE A 42 5.88 -18.96 -8.63
N LEU A 43 6.27 -18.42 -9.78
CA LEU A 43 7.59 -17.82 -10.00
C LEU A 43 7.86 -16.65 -9.05
N VAL A 44 6.84 -15.81 -8.81
CA VAL A 44 6.91 -14.72 -7.82
C VAL A 44 7.10 -15.29 -6.42
N SER A 45 6.29 -16.28 -6.03
CA SER A 45 6.35 -16.93 -4.72
C SER A 45 7.71 -17.59 -4.45
N CYS A 46 8.34 -18.14 -5.48
CA CYS A 46 9.67 -18.73 -5.42
C CYS A 46 10.82 -17.73 -5.60
N ARG A 47 10.54 -16.42 -5.67
CA ARG A 47 11.52 -15.34 -5.87
C ARG A 47 12.38 -15.50 -7.14
N LYS A 48 11.83 -16.10 -8.19
CA LYS A 48 12.54 -16.34 -9.46
C LYS A 48 12.48 -15.11 -10.37
N TRP A 49 12.98 -13.97 -9.89
CA TRP A 49 12.83 -12.65 -10.53
C TRP A 49 13.24 -12.58 -12.00
N LYS A 50 14.35 -13.24 -12.38
CA LYS A 50 14.79 -13.31 -13.78
C LYS A 50 13.74 -14.00 -14.68
N LEU A 51 13.13 -15.07 -14.20
CA LEU A 51 12.09 -15.81 -14.93
C LEU A 51 10.77 -15.06 -14.96
N VAL A 52 10.41 -14.36 -13.87
CA VAL A 52 9.24 -13.47 -13.83
C VAL A 52 9.36 -12.41 -14.92
N ILE A 53 10.49 -11.68 -14.96
CA ILE A 53 10.73 -10.66 -15.98
C ILE A 53 10.75 -11.27 -17.37
N ALA A 54 11.40 -12.43 -17.56
CA ALA A 54 11.44 -13.09 -18.86
C ALA A 54 10.04 -13.50 -19.34
N LYS A 55 9.18 -14.02 -18.45
CA LYS A 55 7.80 -14.40 -18.78
C LYS A 55 6.97 -13.16 -19.17
N LEU A 56 7.07 -12.08 -18.41
CA LEU A 56 6.36 -10.82 -18.71
C LEU A 56 6.90 -10.10 -19.97
N ARG A 57 8.18 -10.32 -20.35
CA ARG A 57 8.79 -9.68 -21.53
C ARG A 57 8.57 -10.45 -22.83
N LYS A 58 8.41 -11.78 -22.78
CA LYS A 58 8.26 -12.62 -23.99
C LYS A 58 7.06 -12.16 -24.84
N ASP A 59 6.02 -11.67 -24.19
CA ASP A 59 4.77 -11.30 -24.85
C ASP A 59 4.84 -9.92 -25.54
N VAL A 60 5.84 -9.08 -25.21
CA VAL A 60 6.10 -7.83 -25.96
C VAL A 60 6.74 -8.10 -27.33
N TYR A 61 7.39 -9.25 -27.51
CA TYR A 61 8.02 -9.63 -28.78
C TYR A 61 7.10 -10.43 -29.70
N GLU A 62 6.07 -11.10 -29.17
CA GLU A 62 5.15 -11.91 -29.99
C GLU A 62 4.16 -11.07 -30.81
N GLU A 63 3.78 -9.86 -30.38
CA GLU A 63 2.99 -8.94 -31.22
C GLU A 63 3.76 -8.46 -32.47
N ASN A 64 5.10 -8.49 -32.45
CA ASN A 64 5.95 -7.99 -33.53
C ASN A 64 6.66 -9.10 -34.35
N SER A 65 6.41 -10.37 -34.08
CA SER A 65 7.03 -11.46 -34.84
C SER A 65 6.11 -12.69 -34.93
N MET A 66 5.25 -12.71 -35.94
CA MET A 66 4.69 -13.97 -36.46
C MET A 66 5.82 -14.89 -36.91
N SER A 67 6.22 -15.85 -36.07
CA SER A 67 6.55 -17.24 -36.42
C SER A 67 7.19 -17.91 -35.19
N TYR A 68 7.10 -19.25 -35.14
CA TYR A 68 7.48 -20.14 -34.02
C TYR A 68 6.37 -20.50 -33.03
N GLN A 69 5.20 -20.88 -33.55
CA GLN A 69 4.45 -21.98 -32.94
C GLN A 69 5.00 -23.32 -33.43
N SER A 70 5.84 -23.97 -32.62
CA SER A 70 5.90 -25.44 -32.61
C SER A 70 6.59 -25.95 -31.34
N THR A 71 5.87 -26.79 -30.60
CA THR A 71 6.37 -27.75 -29.57
C THR A 71 6.27 -27.36 -28.08
N ILE A 72 5.19 -26.72 -27.62
CA ILE A 72 4.75 -26.88 -26.22
C ILE A 72 3.22 -27.02 -26.18
N SER A 73 2.76 -28.27 -26.26
CA SER A 73 1.38 -28.66 -25.95
C SER A 73 1.23 -28.75 -24.42
N GLY A 74 0.52 -27.79 -23.82
CA GLY A 74 0.03 -27.90 -22.45
C GLY A 74 -0.04 -26.58 -21.70
N ARG A 75 -1.08 -25.78 -21.97
CA ARG A 75 -1.47 -24.52 -21.29
C ARG A 75 -0.37 -23.45 -21.28
N VAL A 76 -0.24 -22.72 -22.38
CA VAL A 76 0.40 -21.39 -22.35
C VAL A 76 -0.61 -20.44 -21.72
N SER A 77 -0.64 -20.37 -20.39
CA SER A 77 -1.27 -19.24 -19.72
C SER A 77 -0.37 -18.03 -19.97
N ASP A 78 -0.89 -17.11 -20.77
CA ASP A 78 -0.29 -15.82 -21.11
C ASP A 78 0.14 -15.13 -19.79
N GLY A 79 1.42 -14.76 -19.70
CA GLY A 79 1.97 -14.18 -18.48
C GLY A 79 1.31 -12.85 -18.13
N ASN A 80 0.81 -12.13 -19.13
CA ASN A 80 0.04 -10.92 -18.96
C ASN A 80 -1.35 -11.21 -18.40
N LEU A 81 -1.97 -12.31 -18.85
CA LEU A 81 -3.22 -12.74 -18.24
C LEU A 81 -3.05 -13.22 -16.80
N GLU A 82 -1.94 -13.89 -16.50
CA GLU A 82 -1.66 -14.33 -15.13
C GLU A 82 -1.42 -13.16 -14.16
N ALA A 83 -1.01 -11.99 -14.65
CA ALA A 83 -0.75 -10.81 -13.82
C ALA A 83 -2.01 -10.27 -13.11
N PHE A 84 -3.20 -10.50 -13.68
CA PHE A 84 -4.49 -10.14 -13.07
C PHE A 84 -5.14 -11.28 -12.28
N THR A 85 -4.50 -12.45 -12.23
CA THR A 85 -5.10 -13.62 -11.60
C THR A 85 -4.99 -13.57 -10.09
N TRP A 86 -6.13 -13.66 -9.40
CA TRP A 86 -6.19 -13.75 -7.94
C TRP A 86 -5.85 -15.17 -7.49
N VAL A 87 -4.84 -15.30 -6.64
CA VAL A 87 -4.35 -16.59 -6.19
C VAL A 87 -4.48 -16.71 -4.68
N ARG A 88 -5.03 -17.83 -4.23
CA ARG A 88 -5.05 -18.21 -2.81
C ARG A 88 -3.66 -18.63 -2.37
N ASP A 89 -3.04 -17.82 -1.53
CA ASP A 89 -1.76 -18.10 -0.89
C ASP A 89 -1.96 -18.92 0.38
N ASP A 90 -1.65 -20.21 0.33
CA ASP A 90 -1.81 -21.11 1.49
C ASP A 90 -0.88 -20.73 2.65
N PHE A 91 0.27 -20.12 2.37
CA PHE A 91 1.26 -19.77 3.39
C PHE A 91 0.82 -18.56 4.22
N LEU A 92 0.28 -17.53 3.57
CA LEU A 92 -0.23 -16.33 4.24
C LEU A 92 -1.72 -16.44 4.59
N ASN A 93 -2.41 -17.48 4.11
CA ASN A 93 -3.87 -17.63 4.14
C ASN A 93 -4.55 -16.34 3.65
N ARG A 94 -4.15 -15.90 2.45
CA ARG A 94 -4.54 -14.63 1.80
C ARG A 94 -4.88 -14.89 0.35
N ILE A 95 -5.64 -14.00 -0.29
CA ILE A 95 -5.92 -14.04 -1.73
C ILE A 95 -5.25 -12.84 -2.36
N TYR A 96 -4.26 -13.08 -3.22
CA TYR A 96 -3.34 -12.07 -3.73
C TYR A 96 -3.19 -12.15 -5.23
N LEU A 97 -3.08 -10.97 -5.86
CA LEU A 97 -2.46 -10.84 -7.17
C LEU A 97 -0.93 -11.09 -7.08
N PRO A 98 -0.26 -11.42 -8.19
CA PRO A 98 1.20 -11.47 -8.25
C PRO A 98 1.88 -10.19 -7.73
N MET A 99 1.28 -9.02 -7.97
CA MET A 99 1.74 -7.72 -7.44
C MET A 99 1.79 -7.70 -5.90
N HIS A 100 0.69 -8.08 -5.25
CA HIS A 100 0.61 -8.15 -3.78
C HIS A 100 1.69 -9.08 -3.22
N LYS A 101 1.80 -10.28 -3.79
CA LYS A 101 2.80 -11.25 -3.35
C LYS A 101 4.22 -10.74 -3.55
N ALA A 102 4.51 -10.12 -4.70
CA ALA A 102 5.82 -9.54 -4.99
C ALA A 102 6.22 -8.52 -3.91
N CYS A 103 5.33 -7.60 -3.52
CA CYS A 103 5.59 -6.62 -2.46
C CYS A 103 5.91 -7.23 -1.09
N THR A 104 5.49 -8.48 -0.81
CA THR A 104 5.84 -9.20 0.43
C THR A 104 7.22 -9.88 0.41
N LEU A 105 7.89 -9.94 -0.74
CA LEU A 105 9.06 -10.80 -0.95
C LEU A 105 10.36 -10.05 -1.25
N HIS A 106 10.40 -8.73 -1.04
CA HIS A 106 11.54 -7.85 -1.35
C HIS A 106 12.00 -8.01 -2.80
N PRO A 107 11.16 -7.65 -3.79
CA PRO A 107 11.49 -7.80 -5.19
C PRO A 107 12.53 -6.75 -5.61
N ASN A 108 13.11 -6.90 -6.79
CA ASN A 108 13.88 -5.81 -7.40
C ASN A 108 12.90 -4.83 -8.08
N LEU A 109 13.28 -3.55 -8.19
CA LEU A 109 12.47 -2.52 -8.85
C LEU A 109 12.00 -2.97 -10.25
N SER A 110 12.87 -3.60 -11.03
CA SER A 110 12.54 -4.08 -12.38
C SER A 110 11.36 -5.07 -12.43
N VAL A 111 11.16 -5.88 -11.38
CA VAL A 111 10.03 -6.80 -11.29
C VAL A 111 8.73 -6.02 -11.09
N ILE A 112 8.73 -5.07 -10.16
CA ILE A 112 7.58 -4.20 -9.90
C ILE A 112 7.25 -3.39 -11.14
N SER A 113 8.24 -2.76 -11.79
CA SER A 113 8.02 -2.02 -13.03
C SER A 113 7.47 -2.90 -14.16
N SER A 114 7.91 -4.17 -14.25
CA SER A 114 7.38 -5.10 -15.27
C SER A 114 5.92 -5.48 -14.97
N LEU A 115 5.59 -5.75 -13.71
CA LEU A 115 4.21 -6.06 -13.30
C LEU A 115 3.28 -4.85 -13.50
N ILE A 116 3.75 -3.63 -13.21
CA ILE A 116 3.00 -2.39 -13.47
C ILE A 116 2.82 -2.17 -14.97
N ALA A 117 3.85 -2.40 -15.78
CA ALA A 117 3.77 -2.19 -17.23
C ALA A 117 2.69 -3.06 -17.89
N VAL A 118 2.55 -4.30 -17.40
CA VAL A 118 1.56 -5.27 -17.90
C VAL A 118 0.18 -5.02 -17.31
N HIS A 119 0.10 -4.72 -16.01
CA HIS A 119 -1.16 -4.48 -15.32
C HIS A 119 -1.07 -3.28 -14.38
N PRO A 120 -1.25 -2.04 -14.88
CA PRO A 120 -1.12 -0.82 -14.08
C PRO A 120 -2.12 -0.77 -12.92
N GLU A 121 -3.36 -1.20 -13.14
CA GLU A 121 -4.43 -1.19 -12.12
C GLU A 121 -4.16 -2.13 -10.94
N SER A 122 -3.19 -3.04 -11.05
CA SER A 122 -2.78 -3.91 -9.94
C SER A 122 -2.28 -3.12 -8.72
N VAL A 123 -1.78 -1.88 -8.89
CA VAL A 123 -1.35 -1.02 -7.78
C VAL A 123 -2.51 -0.47 -6.96
N LYS A 124 -3.72 -0.45 -7.54
CA LYS A 124 -4.96 0.04 -6.90
C LYS A 124 -5.82 -1.10 -6.35
N SER A 125 -5.49 -2.34 -6.71
CA SER A 125 -6.22 -3.51 -6.25
C SER A 125 -6.00 -3.73 -4.75
N LEU A 126 -7.07 -3.96 -4.02
CA LEU A 126 -7.04 -4.24 -2.58
C LEU A 126 -7.02 -5.74 -2.34
N ASP A 127 -6.21 -6.22 -1.40
CA ASP A 127 -6.33 -7.61 -0.97
C ASP A 127 -7.71 -7.89 -0.36
N VAL A 128 -8.19 -9.13 -0.51
CA VAL A 128 -9.55 -9.51 -0.11
C VAL A 128 -9.76 -9.47 1.41
N ILE A 129 -8.69 -9.67 2.20
CA ILE A 129 -8.85 -9.92 3.64
C ILE A 129 -8.69 -8.64 4.47
N GLU A 130 -7.70 -7.81 4.18
CA GLU A 130 -7.42 -6.61 4.98
C GLU A 130 -7.60 -5.33 4.19
N ASN A 131 -8.12 -5.38 2.96
CA ASN A 131 -8.22 -4.24 2.04
C ASN A 131 -6.89 -3.49 1.92
N MET A 132 -5.79 -4.22 1.78
CA MET A 132 -4.44 -3.69 1.65
C MET A 132 -4.06 -3.54 0.19
N LEU A 133 -3.75 -2.31 -0.21
CA LEU A 133 -3.01 -2.05 -1.45
C LEU A 133 -1.59 -2.67 -1.42
N PRO A 134 -0.95 -2.88 -2.59
CA PRO A 134 0.44 -3.31 -2.65
C PRO A 134 1.42 -2.45 -1.85
N ILE A 135 1.20 -1.13 -1.75
CA ILE A 135 2.04 -0.25 -0.91
C ILE A 135 1.93 -0.57 0.58
N HIS A 136 0.76 -0.96 1.07
CA HIS A 136 0.58 -1.38 2.46
C HIS A 136 1.45 -2.61 2.77
N LEU A 137 1.43 -3.59 1.86
CA LEU A 137 2.27 -4.77 1.94
C LEU A 137 3.76 -4.40 1.85
N ALA A 138 4.13 -3.52 0.92
CA ALA A 138 5.49 -3.06 0.75
C ALA A 138 6.03 -2.38 2.02
N CYS A 139 5.24 -1.52 2.69
CA CYS A 139 5.60 -0.92 3.97
C CYS A 139 5.66 -1.96 5.11
N LYS A 140 4.66 -2.85 5.20
CA LYS A 140 4.57 -3.89 6.23
C LYS A 140 5.76 -4.86 6.18
N TYR A 141 6.20 -5.22 4.98
CA TYR A 141 7.31 -6.14 4.73
C TYR A 141 8.62 -5.44 4.41
N ASN A 142 8.76 -4.13 4.61
CA ASN A 142 10.00 -3.38 4.41
C ASN A 142 10.64 -3.58 3.01
N ALA A 143 9.84 -3.36 1.97
CA ALA A 143 10.36 -3.22 0.61
C ALA A 143 11.30 -2.01 0.50
N SER A 144 12.14 -1.98 -0.53
CA SER A 144 13.08 -0.86 -0.71
C SER A 144 12.35 0.46 -0.93
N PRO A 145 12.93 1.59 -0.49
CA PRO A 145 12.37 2.93 -0.73
C PRO A 145 12.06 3.18 -2.21
N ASP A 146 12.88 2.67 -3.14
CA ASP A 146 12.66 2.80 -4.58
C ASP A 146 11.34 2.16 -5.03
N ILE A 147 10.94 1.04 -4.41
CA ILE A 147 9.67 0.38 -4.71
C ILE A 147 8.51 1.20 -4.16
N ILE A 148 8.65 1.73 -2.94
CA ILE A 148 7.65 2.60 -2.34
C ILE A 148 7.45 3.84 -3.20
N GLU A 149 8.54 4.49 -3.61
CA GLU A 149 8.52 5.65 -4.50
C GLU A 149 7.88 5.31 -5.86
N CYS A 150 8.22 4.15 -6.44
CA CYS A 150 7.61 3.70 -7.69
C CYS A 150 6.09 3.54 -7.58
N LEU A 151 5.60 2.89 -6.50
CA LEU A 151 4.17 2.72 -6.26
C LEU A 151 3.46 4.06 -6.04
N ILE A 152 4.06 4.96 -5.27
CA ILE A 152 3.54 6.33 -5.05
C ILE A 152 3.49 7.12 -6.36
N ASN A 153 4.49 7.00 -7.21
CA ASN A 153 4.52 7.73 -8.48
C ASN A 153 3.44 7.25 -9.46
N VAL A 154 3.08 5.96 -9.41
CA VAL A 154 2.03 5.40 -10.27
C VAL A 154 0.63 5.68 -9.70
N TYR A 155 0.49 5.65 -8.36
CA TYR A 155 -0.78 5.95 -7.71
C TYR A 155 -0.57 6.80 -6.44
N PRO A 156 -0.50 8.14 -6.57
CA PRO A 156 -0.15 9.04 -5.46
C PRO A 156 -1.09 8.95 -4.25
N GLU A 157 -2.38 8.78 -4.49
CA GLU A 157 -3.42 8.73 -3.46
C GLU A 157 -3.32 7.48 -2.56
N CYS A 158 -2.51 6.48 -2.96
CA CYS A 158 -2.32 5.25 -2.20
C CYS A 158 -1.84 5.47 -0.76
N VAL A 159 -1.15 6.59 -0.48
CA VAL A 159 -0.64 6.94 0.86
C VAL A 159 -1.73 7.43 1.81
N GLU A 160 -2.89 7.82 1.29
CA GLU A 160 -4.04 8.33 2.04
C GLU A 160 -5.10 7.25 2.29
N ILE A 161 -5.03 6.15 1.55
CA ILE A 161 -5.99 5.04 1.64
C ILE A 161 -5.71 4.22 2.89
N LYS A 162 -6.76 3.98 3.67
CA LYS A 162 -6.72 3.13 4.86
C LYS A 162 -7.09 1.70 4.50
N ASN A 163 -6.39 0.75 5.09
CA ASN A 163 -6.78 -0.66 5.05
C ASN A 163 -8.04 -0.91 5.94
N ALA A 164 -8.52 -2.15 6.00
CA ALA A 164 -9.70 -2.55 6.79
C ALA A 164 -9.57 -2.29 8.30
N ARG A 165 -8.34 -2.09 8.81
CA ARG A 165 -8.04 -1.74 10.20
C ARG A 165 -7.90 -0.23 10.42
N GLY A 166 -8.20 0.58 9.40
CA GLY A 166 -8.01 2.03 9.43
C GLY A 166 -6.54 2.46 9.36
N GLU A 167 -5.62 1.55 9.02
CA GLU A 167 -4.18 1.82 8.99
C GLU A 167 -3.77 2.37 7.63
N LEU A 168 -3.03 3.48 7.63
CA LEU A 168 -2.31 4.00 6.45
C LEU A 168 -0.99 3.23 6.22
N PRO A 169 -0.36 3.35 5.05
CA PRO A 169 0.96 2.77 4.81
C PRO A 169 2.01 3.21 5.84
N LEU A 170 1.95 4.47 6.33
CA LEU A 170 2.81 4.97 7.41
C LEU A 170 2.67 4.15 8.70
N HIS A 171 1.45 3.74 9.08
CA HIS A 171 1.23 2.94 10.28
C HIS A 171 1.88 1.55 10.15
N LEU A 172 1.81 0.95 8.95
CA LEU A 172 2.44 -0.36 8.71
C LEU A 172 3.96 -0.25 8.68
N ALA A 173 4.50 0.84 8.11
CA ALA A 173 5.93 1.16 8.17
C ALA A 173 6.41 1.31 9.63
N CYS A 174 5.59 1.90 10.51
CA CYS A 174 5.87 2.01 11.94
C CYS A 174 5.93 0.67 12.69
N GLN A 175 5.18 -0.34 12.22
CA GLN A 175 5.11 -1.66 12.85
C GLN A 175 6.27 -2.58 12.45
N CYS A 176 6.92 -2.32 11.32
CA CYS A 176 8.00 -3.15 10.84
C CYS A 176 9.29 -2.92 11.63
N HIS A 177 10.10 -3.97 11.79
CA HIS A 177 11.24 -4.00 12.71
C HIS A 177 12.52 -3.32 12.19
N ASN A 178 12.59 -2.99 10.90
CA ASN A 178 13.81 -2.47 10.25
C ASN A 178 13.49 -1.47 9.12
N THR A 179 12.47 -0.65 9.33
CA THR A 179 12.01 0.29 8.30
C THR A 179 13.07 1.34 8.04
N MET A 180 13.47 1.49 6.77
CA MET A 180 14.44 2.52 6.37
C MET A 180 13.87 3.92 6.62
N LEU A 181 14.70 4.83 7.17
CA LEU A 181 14.32 6.24 7.41
C LEU A 181 13.77 6.90 6.14
N ASN A 182 14.39 6.62 4.98
CA ASN A 182 13.95 7.12 3.68
C ASN A 182 12.49 6.77 3.36
N THR A 183 11.98 5.62 3.83
CA THR A 183 10.57 5.25 3.65
C THR A 183 9.65 6.18 4.42
N PHE A 184 10.02 6.55 5.65
CA PHE A 184 9.26 7.54 6.43
C PHE A 184 9.31 8.92 5.78
N GLU A 185 10.48 9.36 5.34
CA GLU A 185 10.64 10.64 4.64
C GLU A 185 9.79 10.71 3.37
N LEU A 186 9.78 9.66 2.55
CA LEU A 186 8.97 9.59 1.34
C LEU A 186 7.47 9.69 1.65
N LEU A 187 6.99 8.90 2.62
CA LEU A 187 5.57 8.88 3.01
C LEU A 187 5.13 10.22 3.62
N LEU A 188 5.94 10.79 4.53
CA LEU A 188 5.64 12.06 5.18
C LEU A 188 5.75 13.24 4.21
N LYS A 189 6.68 13.20 3.26
CA LYS A 189 6.78 14.22 2.21
C LYS A 189 5.55 14.25 1.32
N LYS A 190 4.97 13.08 1.03
CA LYS A 190 3.81 12.94 0.15
C LYS A 190 2.50 13.23 0.87
N PHE A 191 2.37 12.78 2.12
CA PHE A 191 1.19 13.05 2.94
C PHE A 191 1.58 13.36 4.38
N PRO A 192 1.93 14.62 4.70
CA PRO A 192 2.36 15.04 6.04
C PRO A 192 1.29 14.81 7.12
N GLU A 193 0.02 15.00 6.76
CA GLU A 193 -1.12 14.83 7.68
C GLU A 193 -1.30 13.40 8.17
N SER A 194 -0.69 12.41 7.50
CA SER A 194 -0.66 11.02 7.96
C SER A 194 -0.21 10.88 9.41
N ILE A 195 0.59 11.82 9.92
CA ILE A 195 1.10 11.80 11.30
C ILE A 195 0.01 11.99 12.36
N ASN A 196 -1.09 12.65 11.99
CA ASN A 196 -2.21 12.93 12.88
C ASN A 196 -3.35 11.91 12.70
N HIS A 197 -3.30 11.09 11.63
CA HIS A 197 -4.32 10.09 11.36
C HIS A 197 -4.26 8.96 12.37
N LYS A 198 -5.43 8.58 12.88
CA LYS A 198 -5.58 7.44 13.78
C LYS A 198 -6.11 6.21 13.05
N THR A 199 -5.65 5.04 13.50
CA THR A 199 -6.18 3.73 13.11
C THR A 199 -7.59 3.51 13.66
N ALA A 200 -8.26 2.41 13.27
CA ALA A 200 -9.57 2.05 13.83
C ALA A 200 -9.54 1.82 15.35
N GLN A 201 -8.37 1.50 15.92
CA GLN A 201 -8.16 1.40 17.37
C GLN A 201 -7.87 2.77 18.02
N SER A 202 -8.06 3.87 17.30
CA SER A 202 -7.72 5.24 17.73
C SER A 202 -6.24 5.45 18.07
N LEU A 203 -5.35 4.60 17.55
CA LEU A 203 -3.91 4.72 17.74
C LEU A 203 -3.32 5.64 16.68
N SER A 204 -2.52 6.62 17.10
CA SER A 204 -1.64 7.42 16.25
C SER A 204 -0.45 6.59 15.72
N PRO A 205 0.31 7.10 14.73
CA PRO A 205 1.52 6.43 14.26
C PRO A 205 2.55 6.23 15.37
N VAL A 206 2.75 7.24 16.23
CA VAL A 206 3.67 7.16 17.38
C VAL A 206 3.24 6.08 18.36
N GLU A 207 1.96 6.02 18.72
CA GLU A 207 1.44 4.96 19.61
C GLU A 207 1.54 3.58 18.98
N THR A 208 1.40 3.50 17.65
CA THR A 208 1.58 2.25 16.89
C THR A 208 3.02 1.73 17.00
N VAL A 209 4.03 2.61 16.91
CA VAL A 209 5.44 2.27 17.15
C VAL A 209 5.63 1.76 18.58
N LEU A 210 5.08 2.48 19.57
CA LEU A 210 5.23 2.11 20.98
C LEU A 210 4.60 0.75 21.31
N LYS A 211 3.43 0.45 20.73
CA LYS A 211 2.71 -0.82 20.90
C LYS A 211 3.35 -1.97 20.13
N GLY A 212 4.10 -1.68 19.07
CA GLY A 212 4.81 -2.66 18.25
C GLY A 212 5.90 -3.40 19.01
N ARG A 213 6.66 -4.27 18.34
CA ARG A 213 7.82 -4.98 18.94
C ARG A 213 9.16 -4.52 18.36
N ASN A 214 9.18 -3.39 17.66
CA ASN A 214 10.38 -2.87 17.02
C ASN A 214 11.48 -2.56 18.09
N PRO A 215 12.75 -2.99 17.92
CA PRO A 215 13.85 -2.61 18.80
C PRO A 215 14.27 -1.14 18.68
N GLU A 216 14.13 -0.53 17.50
CA GLU A 216 14.54 0.84 17.14
C GLU A 216 13.43 1.87 17.34
N LYS A 217 12.47 1.59 18.23
CA LYS A 217 11.32 2.48 18.50
C LYS A 217 11.74 3.92 18.85
N GLY A 218 12.87 4.08 19.53
CA GLY A 218 13.33 5.40 19.99
C GLY A 218 13.57 6.37 18.83
N GLU A 219 14.30 5.92 17.81
CA GLU A 219 14.67 6.74 16.65
C GLU A 219 13.44 7.08 15.80
N ILE A 220 12.58 6.09 15.53
CA ILE A 220 11.34 6.30 14.77
C ILE A 220 10.39 7.24 15.52
N VAL A 221 10.24 7.08 16.84
CA VAL A 221 9.43 7.99 17.66
C VAL A 221 10.00 9.40 17.65
N ALA A 222 11.32 9.56 17.72
CA ALA A 222 11.95 10.87 17.63
C ALA A 222 11.66 11.53 16.28
N LEU A 223 11.87 10.81 15.16
CA LEU A 223 11.60 11.30 13.81
C LEU A 223 10.13 11.72 13.65
N LEU A 224 9.20 10.88 14.09
CA LEU A 224 7.76 11.19 14.01
C LEU A 224 7.41 12.41 14.88
N ARG A 225 7.96 12.53 16.08
CA ARG A 225 7.72 13.71 16.93
C ARG A 225 8.26 14.99 16.28
N THR A 226 9.47 14.95 15.74
CA THR A 226 10.06 16.08 15.01
C THR A 226 9.22 16.46 13.80
N ALA A 227 8.79 15.49 13.00
CA ALA A 227 7.91 15.74 11.86
C ALA A 227 6.56 16.35 12.30
N GLN A 228 6.02 15.91 13.44
CA GLN A 228 4.77 16.43 13.99
C GLN A 228 4.91 17.88 14.46
N GLU A 229 6.02 18.22 15.11
CA GLU A 229 6.35 19.58 15.52
C GLU A 229 6.52 20.50 14.31
N MET A 230 7.29 20.07 13.30
CA MET A 230 7.47 20.82 12.05
C MET A 230 6.15 21.08 11.33
N LEU A 231 5.24 20.10 11.32
CA LEU A 231 3.92 20.26 10.71
C LEU A 231 3.06 21.29 11.46
N ARG A 232 3.09 21.27 12.80
CA ARG A 232 2.39 22.27 13.63
C ARG A 232 2.92 23.68 13.39
N ASP A 233 4.23 23.84 13.35
CA ASP A 233 4.88 25.13 13.07
C ASP A 233 4.52 25.64 11.67
N LEU A 234 4.47 24.76 10.68
CA LEU A 234 4.06 25.10 9.32
C LEU A 234 2.60 25.60 9.30
N HIS A 235 1.68 24.90 9.96
CA HIS A 235 0.29 25.33 10.07
C HIS A 235 0.14 26.69 10.77
N GLN A 236 0.86 26.91 11.86
CA GLN A 236 0.83 28.20 12.57
C GLN A 236 1.34 29.33 11.68
N ARG A 237 2.39 29.10 10.88
CA ARG A 237 2.90 30.09 9.92
C ARG A 237 1.90 30.39 8.81
N ILE A 238 1.23 29.37 8.28
CA ILE A 238 0.18 29.53 7.27
C ILE A 238 -0.98 30.36 7.83
N GLU A 239 -1.42 30.05 9.05
CA GLU A 239 -2.51 30.77 9.74
C GLU A 239 -2.15 32.25 9.98
N LEU A 240 -0.95 32.53 10.52
CA LEU A 240 -0.45 33.90 10.69
C LEU A 240 -0.39 34.65 9.36
N LYS A 241 0.07 33.99 8.29
CA LYS A 241 0.14 34.59 6.95
C LYS A 241 -1.24 34.95 6.42
N ASN A 242 -2.23 34.07 6.59
CA ASN A 242 -3.61 34.31 6.18
C ASN A 242 -4.23 35.48 6.96
N GLN A 243 -4.05 35.52 8.28
CA GLN A 243 -4.50 36.65 9.11
C GLN A 243 -3.84 37.98 8.69
N MET A 244 -2.55 37.98 8.35
CA MET A 244 -1.87 39.17 7.85
C MET A 244 -2.46 39.65 6.51
N PHE A 245 -2.78 38.74 5.59
CA PHE A 245 -3.43 39.09 4.32
C PHE A 245 -4.84 39.64 4.51
N GLU A 246 -5.65 39.03 5.38
CA GLU A 246 -7.00 39.52 5.69
C GLU A 246 -6.97 40.92 6.31
N ASN A 247 -6.07 41.15 7.27
CA ASN A 247 -5.89 42.46 7.89
C ASN A 247 -5.37 43.52 6.89
N ALA A 248 -4.49 43.14 5.96
CA ALA A 248 -4.02 44.02 4.91
C ALA A 248 -5.14 44.38 3.92
N ALA A 249 -5.95 43.39 3.52
CA ALA A 249 -7.11 43.61 2.66
C ALA A 249 -8.13 44.55 3.33
N GLN A 250 -8.47 44.31 4.60
CA GLN A 250 -9.39 45.18 5.36
C GLN A 250 -8.87 46.62 5.48
N LYS A 251 -7.55 46.81 5.69
CA LYS A 251 -6.94 48.15 5.70
C LYS A 251 -7.04 48.86 4.36
N ASP A 252 -6.82 48.17 3.25
CA ASP A 252 -6.91 48.75 1.92
C ASP A 252 -8.37 49.16 1.59
N THR A 253 -9.35 48.33 1.94
CA THR A 253 -10.78 48.65 1.77
C THR A 253 -11.18 49.88 2.58
N LEU A 254 -10.73 49.96 3.84
CA LEU A 254 -11.01 51.11 4.72
C LEU A 254 -10.36 52.39 4.17
N HIS A 255 -9.15 52.29 3.61
CA HIS A 255 -8.46 53.42 3.00
C HIS A 255 -9.21 53.96 1.77
N ARG A 256 -9.69 53.08 0.89
CA ARG A 256 -10.50 53.46 -0.28
C ARG A 256 -11.83 54.11 0.11
N LEU A 257 -12.50 53.58 1.13
CA LEU A 257 -13.74 54.17 1.66
C LEU A 257 -13.52 55.60 2.20
N LYS A 258 -12.41 55.84 2.91
CA LYS A 258 -12.06 57.20 3.37
C LYS A 258 -11.82 58.16 2.20
N MET A 259 -11.03 57.73 1.22
CA MET A 259 -10.77 58.54 0.01
C MET A 259 -12.07 58.89 -0.75
N ALA A 260 -13.05 57.99 -0.78
CA ALA A 260 -14.35 58.23 -1.43
C ALA A 260 -15.30 59.12 -0.63
N ILE A 261 -15.13 59.21 0.70
CA ILE A 261 -15.89 60.14 1.56
C ILE A 261 -15.31 61.55 1.48
N ASP A 262 -13.98 61.66 1.34
CA ASP A 262 -13.27 62.95 1.30
C ASP A 262 -13.31 63.64 -0.08
N ALA A 263 -13.80 62.96 -1.13
CA ALA A 263 -13.92 63.45 -2.52
C ALA A 263 -15.33 63.92 -2.87
#